data_AF-A0A8A2U7F1-F1
#
_entry.id   AF-A0A8A2U7F1-F1
#
_cell.length_a   1.000
_cell.length_b   1.000
_cell.length_c   1.000
_cell.angle_alpha   90.00
_cell.angle_beta   90.00
_cell.angle_gamma   90.00
#
_symmetry.space_group_name_H-M   'P 1'
#
loop_
_entity.id
_entity.type
_entity.pdbx_description
1 polymer ?
#
loop_
_entity_poly.entity_id
_entity_poly.type
_entity_poly.pdbx_seq_one_letter_code
_entity_poly.pdbx_strand_id
1 'polypeptide(L)' 'MRERLESDIGFYYAIGGFITAVFVVGLAAFALIDPDGVGTVELVGLSVGFFLFMLVYFIAISVQRLEGGDGI' A
#
# COMPACT_ATOMS: atom_id res chain seq x y z
N MET A 1 -9.00 -4.53 27.74
CA MET A 1 -8.71 -3.46 26.75
C MET A 1 -7.35 -3.61 26.05
N ARG A 2 -6.58 -4.68 26.27
CA ARG A 2 -5.32 -4.95 25.56
C ARG A 2 -5.42 -6.07 24.50
N GLU A 3 -6.34 -7.03 24.63
CA GLU A 3 -6.52 -8.12 23.65
C GLU A 3 -7.10 -7.66 22.30
N ARG A 4 -7.82 -6.53 22.23
CA ARG A 4 -8.32 -6.04 20.92
C ARG A 4 -7.28 -5.30 20.07
N LEU A 5 -6.07 -5.12 20.59
CA LEU A 5 -4.90 -4.72 19.79
C LEU A 5 -4.20 -5.92 19.16
N GLU A 6 -4.66 -7.16 19.37
CA GLU A 6 -4.26 -8.38 18.64
C GLU A 6 -4.81 -8.43 17.19
N SER A 7 -5.38 -7.32 16.69
CA SER A 7 -5.78 -7.14 15.29
C SER A 7 -4.59 -6.70 14.43
N ASP A 8 -3.49 -7.45 14.47
CA ASP A 8 -2.26 -7.16 13.70
C ASP A 8 -2.59 -6.95 12.21
N ILE A 9 -3.47 -7.78 11.67
CA ILE A 9 -3.88 -7.74 10.26
C ILE A 9 -4.62 -6.46 9.89
N GLY A 10 -5.56 -6.00 10.73
CA GLY A 10 -6.33 -4.79 10.44
C GLY A 10 -5.45 -3.55 10.41
N PHE A 11 -4.44 -3.50 11.29
CA PHE A 11 -3.43 -2.46 11.31
C PHE A 11 -2.57 -2.46 10.04
N TYR A 12 -2.13 -3.64 9.58
CA TYR A 12 -1.37 -3.74 8.33
C TYR A 12 -2.19 -3.33 7.10
N TYR A 13 -3.48 -3.68 7.03
CA TYR A 13 -4.35 -3.16 5.96
C TYR A 13 -4.51 -1.64 6.03
N ALA A 14 -4.66 -1.06 7.22
CA ALA A 14 -4.76 0.39 7.40
C ALA A 14 -3.47 1.12 6.97
N ILE A 15 -2.30 0.58 7.32
CA ILE A 15 -1.00 1.09 6.87
C ILE A 15 -0.89 1.01 5.35
N GLY A 16 -1.23 -0.14 4.75
CA GLY A 16 -1.16 -0.29 3.30
C GLY A 16 -2.05 0.73 2.57
N GLY A 17 -3.28 0.92 3.08
CA GLY A 17 -4.20 1.94 2.60
C GLY A 17 -3.64 3.36 2.75
N PHE A 18 -3.05 3.67 3.91
CA PHE A 18 -2.42 4.96 4.17
C PHE A 18 -1.24 5.24 3.22
N ILE A 19 -0.33 4.28 3.03
CA ILE A 19 0.81 4.40 2.11
C ILE A 19 0.30 4.65 0.68
N THR A 20 -0.74 3.92 0.26
CA THR A 20 -1.37 4.11 -1.05
C THR A 20 -1.96 5.51 -1.19
N ALA A 21 -2.65 6.01 -0.17
CA ALA A 21 -3.21 7.35 -0.16
C ALA A 21 -2.11 8.42 -0.27
N VAL A 22 -1.02 8.29 0.49
CA VAL A 22 0.12 9.21 0.43
C VAL A 22 0.74 9.22 -0.97
N PHE A 23 0.90 8.05 -1.59
CA PHE A 23 1.41 7.94 -2.96
C PHE A 23 0.52 8.66 -3.98
N VAL A 24 -0.79 8.42 -3.93
CA VAL A 24 -1.76 9.06 -4.84
C VAL A 24 -1.81 10.57 -4.62
N VAL A 25 -1.81 11.03 -3.38
CA VAL A 25 -1.77 12.46 -3.06
C VAL A 25 -0.48 13.10 -3.55
N GLY A 26 0.66 12.42 -3.38
CA GLY A 26 1.96 12.87 -3.88
C GLY A 26 1.97 13.01 -5.41
N LEU A 27 1.43 12.03 -6.13
CA LEU A 27 1.27 12.09 -7.59
C LEU A 27 0.33 13.22 -8.02
N ALA A 28 -0.79 13.39 -7.33
CA ALA A 28 -1.73 14.47 -7.62
C ALA A 28 -1.10 15.85 -7.40
N ALA A 29 -0.37 16.02 -6.29
CA ALA A 29 0.35 17.26 -6.00
C ALA A 29 1.43 17.52 -7.06
N PHE A 30 2.19 16.49 -7.45
CA PHE A 30 3.20 16.60 -8.50
C PHE A 30 2.59 17.04 -9.84
N ALA A 31 1.52 16.38 -10.28
CA ALA A 31 0.83 16.69 -11.53
C ALA A 31 0.23 18.12 -11.56
N LEU A 32 -0.10 18.69 -10.39
CA LEU A 32 -0.59 20.07 -10.28
C LEU A 32 0.53 21.11 -10.27
N ILE A 33 1.69 20.78 -9.71
CA ILE A 33 2.81 21.72 -9.55
C ILE A 33 3.69 21.76 -10.80
N ASP A 34 3.97 20.60 -11.40
CA ASP A 34 4.87 20.47 -12.54
C ASP A 34 4.36 19.40 -13.54
N PRO A 35 3.34 19.73 -14.35
CA PRO A 35 2.67 18.78 -15.23
C PRO A 35 3.58 18.22 -16.34
N ASP A 36 4.65 18.93 -16.70
CA ASP A 36 5.61 18.54 -17.75
C ASP A 36 6.93 18.00 -17.18
N GLY A 37 7.08 17.94 -15.85
CA GLY A 37 8.34 17.63 -15.18
C GLY A 37 8.76 16.15 -15.23
N VAL A 38 7.83 15.22 -15.48
CA VAL A 38 8.10 13.78 -15.60
C VAL A 38 7.35 13.22 -16.79
N GLY A 39 8.06 12.47 -17.64
CA GLY A 39 7.48 11.82 -18.80
C GLY A 39 6.49 10.70 -18.44
N THR A 40 5.60 10.40 -19.39
CA THR A 40 4.55 9.39 -19.22
C THR A 40 5.11 8.01 -18.90
N VAL A 41 6.25 7.64 -19.50
CA VAL A 41 6.87 6.32 -19.30
C VAL A 41 7.40 6.19 -17.88
N GLU A 42 8.04 7.23 -17.35
CA GLU A 42 8.55 7.28 -15.99
C GLU A 42 7.41 7.24 -14.96
N LEU A 43 6.32 7.99 -15.18
CA LEU A 43 5.14 7.95 -14.31
C LEU A 43 4.45 6.58 -14.30
N VAL A 44 4.30 5.96 -15.48
CA VAL A 44 3.74 4.61 -15.59
C VAL A 44 4.64 3.60 -14.89
N GLY A 45 5.95 3.66 -15.11
CA GLY A 45 6.93 2.79 -14.46
C GLY A 45 6.89 2.91 -12.93
N LEU A 46 6.89 4.14 -12.41
CA LEU A 46 6.77 4.42 -10.98
C LEU A 46 5.48 3.87 -10.39
N SER A 47 4.35 4.13 -11.06
CA SER A 47 3.03 3.69 -10.61
C SER A 47 2.92 2.17 -10.61
N VAL A 48 3.35 1.51 -11.69
CA VAL A 48 3.35 0.04 -11.80
C VAL A 48 4.25 -0.57 -10.72
N GLY A 49 5.46 -0.06 -10.54
CA GLY A 49 6.38 -0.53 -9.50
C GLY A 49 5.78 -0.39 -8.10
N PHE A 50 5.16 0.75 -7.81
CA PHE A 50 4.46 0.98 -6.54
C PHE A 50 3.32 -0.03 -6.32
N PHE A 51 2.43 -0.22 -7.31
CA PHE A 51 1.31 -1.14 -7.17
C PHE A 51 1.76 -2.60 -7.09
N LEU A 52 2.82 -3.00 -7.79
CA LEU A 52 3.41 -4.33 -7.64
C LEU A 52 3.98 -4.53 -6.23
N PHE A 53 4.67 -3.53 -5.68
CA PHE A 53 5.16 -3.57 -4.31
C PHE A 53 4.01 -3.69 -3.30
N MET A 54 2.96 -2.87 -3.46
CA MET A 54 1.78 -2.91 -2.60
C MET A 54 1.04 -4.24 -2.71
N LEU A 55 0.97 -4.83 -3.91
CA LEU A 55 0.38 -6.16 -4.11
C LEU A 55 1.12 -7.21 -3.29
N VAL A 56 2.46 -7.24 -3.38
CA VAL A 56 3.29 -8.17 -2.60
C VAL A 56 3.09 -7.96 -1.10
N TYR A 57 3.04 -6.70 -0.66
CA TYR A 57 2.74 -6.34 0.73
C TYR A 57 1.41 -6.93 1.22
N PHE A 58 0.32 -6.73 0.46
CA PHE A 58 -0.99 -7.26 0.83
C PHE A 58 -1.06 -8.78 0.75
N ILE A 59 -0.36 -9.40 -0.21
CA ILE A 59 -0.25 -10.87 -0.29
C ILE A 59 0.44 -11.41 0.97
N ALA A 60 1.56 -10.82 1.39
CA ALA A 60 2.28 -11.26 2.57
C ALA A 60 1.40 -11.22 3.83
N ILE A 61 0.65 -10.13 4.02
CA ILE A 61 -0.30 -10.00 5.14
C ILE A 61 -1.44 -11.01 5.03
N SER A 62 -1.93 -11.25 3.81
CA SER A 62 -3.02 -12.21 3.58
C SER A 62 -2.57 -13.64 3.86
N VAL A 63 -1.34 -14.00 3.49
CA VAL A 63 -0.73 -15.29 3.82
C VAL A 63 -0.58 -15.43 5.33
N GLN A 64 -0.05 -14.42 6.01
CA GLN A 64 0.10 -14.46 7.46
C GLN A 64 -1.24 -14.55 8.20
N ARG A 65 -2.31 -13.97 7.63
CA ARG A 65 -3.68 -14.17 8.11
C ARG A 65 -4.17 -15.61 7.95
N LEU A 66 -3.88 -16.25 6.83
CA LEU A 66 -4.28 -17.64 6.58
C LEU A 66 -3.53 -18.59 7.51
N GLU A 67 -2.22 -18.38 7.70
CA GLU A 67 -1.38 -19.14 8.62
C GLU A 67 -1.82 -18.97 10.09
N GLY A 68 -2.23 -17.76 10.50
CA GLY A 68 -2.78 -17.51 11.82
C GLY A 68 -4.23 -18.00 12.03
N GLY A 69 -4.94 -18.34 10.95
CA GLY A 69 -6.32 -18.81 10.97
C GLY A 69 -6.48 -20.33 11.06
N ASP A 70 -5.49 -21.10 10.63
CA ASP A 70 -5.48 -22.57 10.67
C ASP A 70 -4.92 -23.15 11.99
N GLY A 71 -4.71 -22.29 13.00
CA GLY A 71 -4.25 -22.67 14.33
C GLY A 71 -5.34 -22.54 15.40
N ILE A 72 -6.38 -23.39 15.33
CA ILE A 72 -7.19 -24.00 16.41
C ILE A 72 -8.39 -24.71 15.77
#